data_AF-A0A6G4QYP4-F1
#
_entry.id   AF-A0A6G4QYP4-F1
#
_cell.length_a   1.000
_cell.length_b   1.000
_cell.length_c   1.000
_cell.angle_alpha   90.00
_cell.angle_beta   90.00
_cell.angle_gamma   90.00
#
_symmetry.space_group_name_H-M   'P 1'
#
loop_
_entity.id
_entity.type
_entity.pdbx_description
1 polymer ?
#
loop_
_entity_poly.entity_id
_entity_poly.type
_entity_poly.pdbx_seq_one_letter_code
_entity_poly.pdbx_strand_id
1 'polypeptide(L)'
;MTCNPDPVREGFRWAVYCLAQPAEMQLSLLPEFVCKADELALTFDDGLRELGRERSELSPHCQASLDALEAWLCQMSEAGDEGLWTDNAVRNHPSWRGVRLLATAVLAAFEWDAPEPSPRQDVYVPAASG
;
A
#
# COMPACT_ATOMS: atom_id res chain seq x y z
N MET A 1 -3.48 3.38 23.36
CA MET A 1 -2.23 4.14 23.12
C MET A 1 -2.19 4.35 21.62
N THR A 2 -2.87 5.39 21.16
CA THR A 2 -3.17 5.60 19.74
C THR A 2 -1.97 6.21 19.02
N CYS A 3 -1.60 5.65 17.87
CA CYS A 3 -0.65 6.29 16.96
C CYS A 3 -1.27 7.67 16.55
N ASN A 4 -0.55 8.79 16.69
CA ASN A 4 -1.04 10.21 16.62
C ASN A 4 -1.83 10.52 15.31
N PRO A 5 -2.55 11.62 15.05
CA PRO A 5 -3.11 11.88 13.71
C PRO A 5 -2.69 13.25 13.16
N ASP A 6 -1.55 13.32 12.45
CA ASP A 6 -1.11 14.51 11.68
C ASP A 6 -1.15 14.20 10.15
N PRO A 7 -1.23 15.23 9.26
CA PRO A 7 -1.64 15.11 7.86
C PRO A 7 -0.64 14.39 6.93
N VAL A 8 0.55 14.02 7.42
CA VAL A 8 1.46 13.04 6.77
C VAL A 8 0.78 11.66 6.64
N ARG A 9 -0.35 11.44 7.32
CA ARG A 9 -1.03 10.14 7.39
C ARG A 9 -2.03 9.86 6.30
N GLU A 10 -2.59 10.86 5.61
CA GLU A 10 -3.68 10.57 4.67
C GLU A 10 -3.20 9.90 3.38
N GLY A 11 -2.01 10.31 2.89
CA GLY A 11 -1.26 9.67 1.81
C GLY A 11 -1.01 8.20 2.10
N PHE A 12 -0.23 7.97 3.16
CA PHE A 12 0.19 6.64 3.58
C PHE A 12 -0.97 5.73 4.02
N ARG A 13 -1.95 6.26 4.78
CA ARG A 13 -3.18 5.51 5.14
C ARG A 13 -3.94 5.05 3.91
N TRP A 14 -4.05 5.91 2.89
CA TRP A 14 -4.69 5.52 1.63
C TRP A 14 -3.89 4.43 0.92
N ALA A 15 -2.56 4.53 0.86
CA ALA A 15 -1.72 3.48 0.27
C ALA A 15 -1.92 2.12 0.96
N VAL A 16 -1.89 2.10 2.30
CA VAL A 16 -2.15 0.89 3.09
C VAL A 16 -3.59 0.39 2.86
N TYR A 17 -4.56 1.30 2.80
CA TYR A 17 -5.95 0.96 2.49
C TYR A 17 -6.10 0.29 1.13
N CYS A 18 -5.47 0.84 0.08
CA CYS A 18 -5.44 0.26 -1.26
C CYS A 18 -4.84 -1.14 -1.27
N LEU A 19 -3.76 -1.37 -0.51
CA LEU A 19 -3.16 -2.69 -0.37
C LEU A 19 -4.07 -3.69 0.36
N ALA A 20 -4.93 -3.24 1.27
CA ALA A 20 -5.84 -4.09 2.02
C ALA A 20 -7.11 -4.48 1.24
N GLN A 21 -7.45 -3.78 0.15
CA GLN A 21 -8.70 -4.00 -0.57
C GLN A 21 -8.75 -5.34 -1.31
N PRO A 22 -9.96 -5.88 -1.59
CA PRO A 22 -10.11 -7.00 -2.52
C PRO A 22 -9.54 -6.67 -3.90
N ALA A 23 -8.99 -7.68 -4.60
CA ALA A 23 -8.21 -7.48 -5.82
C ALA A 23 -8.84 -6.55 -6.86
N GLU A 24 -10.12 -6.73 -7.20
CA GLU A 24 -10.78 -5.86 -8.19
C GLU A 24 -10.87 -4.41 -7.73
N MET A 25 -11.03 -4.17 -6.42
CA MET A 25 -11.03 -2.82 -5.88
C MET A 25 -9.62 -2.21 -5.86
N GLN A 26 -8.57 -2.99 -5.55
CA GLN A 26 -7.18 -2.52 -5.68
C GLN A 26 -6.91 -2.02 -7.10
N LEU A 27 -7.34 -2.80 -8.09
CA LEU A 27 -7.13 -2.48 -9.50
C LEU A 27 -8.02 -1.34 -10.00
N SER A 28 -9.22 -1.13 -9.42
CA SER A 28 -10.11 -0.02 -9.82
C SER A 28 -9.73 1.32 -9.20
N LEU A 29 -8.96 1.32 -8.11
CA LEU A 29 -8.54 2.54 -7.40
C LEU A 29 -7.40 3.27 -8.12
N LEU A 30 -6.74 2.61 -9.07
CA LEU A 30 -5.62 3.13 -9.83
C LEU A 30 -6.01 3.41 -11.29
N PRO A 31 -5.38 4.39 -11.95
CA PRO A 31 -5.61 4.66 -13.36
C PRO A 31 -5.28 3.45 -14.27
N GLU A 32 -5.90 3.38 -15.44
CA GLU A 32 -5.66 2.27 -16.39
C GLU A 32 -4.28 2.33 -17.08
N PHE A 33 -3.60 3.48 -17.04
CA PHE A 33 -2.33 3.69 -17.75
C PHE A 33 -1.09 3.35 -16.91
N VAL A 34 -1.25 2.95 -15.64
CA VAL A 34 -0.13 2.54 -14.77
C VAL A 34 -0.03 1.02 -14.70
N CYS A 35 1.16 0.50 -14.37
CA CYS A 35 1.27 -0.89 -13.94
C CYS A 35 0.73 -0.99 -12.51
N LYS A 36 -0.50 -1.49 -12.36
CA LYS A 36 -1.23 -1.38 -11.09
C LYS A 36 -0.58 -2.14 -9.95
N ALA A 37 0.01 -3.30 -10.23
CA ALA A 37 0.74 -4.09 -9.24
C ALA A 37 1.96 -3.32 -8.69
N ASP A 38 2.76 -2.74 -9.59
CA ASP A 38 3.92 -1.93 -9.20
C ASP A 38 3.48 -0.68 -8.45
N GLU A 39 2.47 0.02 -8.99
CA GLU A 39 1.99 1.28 -8.43
C GLU A 39 1.43 1.12 -7.01
N LEU A 40 0.74 0.01 -6.73
CA LEU A 40 0.29 -0.34 -5.37
C LEU A 40 1.47 -0.43 -4.39
N ALA A 41 2.58 -1.05 -4.80
CA ALA A 41 3.76 -1.19 -3.94
C ALA A 41 4.56 0.12 -3.84
N LEU A 42 4.70 0.85 -4.95
CA LEU A 42 5.41 2.13 -5.00
C LEU A 42 4.71 3.19 -4.14
N THR A 43 3.37 3.30 -4.24
CA THR A 43 2.60 4.23 -3.40
C THR A 43 2.82 3.95 -1.90
N PHE A 44 2.90 2.67 -1.52
CA PHE A 44 3.17 2.28 -0.13
C PHE A 44 4.60 2.65 0.29
N ASP A 45 5.59 2.32 -0.54
CA ASP A 45 7.00 2.58 -0.30
C ASP A 45 7.29 4.09 -0.19
N ASP A 46 6.68 4.91 -1.04
CA ASP A 46 6.77 6.36 -0.97
C ASP A 46 6.15 6.91 0.30
N GLY A 47 4.95 6.45 0.69
CA GLY A 47 4.35 6.84 1.97
C GLY A 47 5.17 6.39 3.19
N LEU A 48 5.87 5.25 3.11
CA LEU A 48 6.77 4.79 4.16
C LEU A 48 8.03 5.67 4.26
N ARG A 49 8.57 6.14 3.13
CA ARG A 49 9.67 7.12 3.10
C ARG A 49 9.26 8.46 3.70
N GLU A 50 8.04 8.93 3.39
CA GLU A 50 7.49 10.17 3.93
C GLU A 50 7.32 10.11 5.46
N LEU A 51 6.95 8.95 6.00
CA LEU A 51 6.88 8.74 7.45
C LEU A 51 8.23 9.00 8.15
N GLY A 52 9.35 8.78 7.45
CA GLY A 52 10.68 9.26 7.82
C GLY A 52 11.04 9.06 9.29
N ARG A 53 11.27 10.16 10.01
CA ARG A 53 11.67 10.15 11.43
C ARG A 53 10.52 9.76 12.37
N GLU A 54 9.27 10.04 11.99
CA GLU A 54 8.08 9.70 12.79
C GLU A 54 7.90 8.19 12.94
N ARG A 55 8.48 7.39 12.03
CA ARG A 55 8.48 5.91 12.14
C ARG A 55 9.08 5.45 13.48
N SER A 56 10.09 6.16 14.00
CA SER A 56 10.72 5.82 15.28
C SER A 56 9.88 6.17 16.51
N GLU A 57 8.83 6.97 16.32
CA GLU A 57 7.89 7.38 17.38
C GLU A 57 6.65 6.46 17.43
N LEU A 58 6.53 5.51 16.49
CA LEU A 58 5.46 4.54 16.49
C LEU A 58 5.53 3.62 17.70
N SER A 59 4.36 3.14 18.13
CA SER A 59 4.32 2.06 19.11
C SER A 59 4.99 0.81 18.53
N PRO A 60 5.58 -0.07 19.37
CA PRO A 60 6.15 -1.33 18.91
C PRO A 60 5.17 -2.19 18.10
N HIS A 61 3.87 -2.09 18.39
CA HIS A 61 2.83 -2.79 17.67
C HIS A 61 2.60 -2.21 16.25
N CYS A 62 2.45 -0.88 16.14
CA CYS A 62 2.36 -0.18 14.85
C CYS A 62 3.60 -0.50 14.00
N GLN A 63 4.80 -0.42 14.59
CA GLN A 63 6.06 -0.69 13.89
C GLN A 63 6.16 -2.14 13.40
N ALA A 64 5.90 -3.13 14.26
CA ALA A 64 5.97 -4.53 13.88
C ALA A 64 4.99 -4.89 12.73
N SER A 65 3.81 -4.27 12.71
CA SER A 65 2.85 -4.48 11.63
C SER A 65 3.34 -3.93 10.28
N LEU A 66 3.99 -2.76 10.28
CA LEU A 66 4.59 -2.15 9.10
C LEU A 66 5.78 -2.95 8.60
N ASP A 67 6.69 -3.32 9.50
CA ASP A 67 7.90 -4.08 9.17
C ASP A 67 7.53 -5.42 8.49
N ALA A 68 6.45 -6.06 8.94
CA ALA A 68 5.97 -7.29 8.34
C ALA A 68 5.45 -7.10 6.90
N LEU A 69 4.71 -6.01 6.64
CA LEU A 69 4.21 -5.70 5.30
C LEU A 69 5.35 -5.29 4.35
N GLU A 70 6.25 -4.42 4.80
CA GLU A 70 7.43 -3.99 4.05
C GLU A 70 8.30 -5.19 3.69
N ALA A 71 8.64 -6.05 4.66
CA ALA A 71 9.44 -7.24 4.42
C ALA A 71 8.78 -8.21 3.44
N TRP A 72 7.45 -8.30 3.41
CA TRP A 72 6.72 -9.14 2.46
C TRP A 72 6.82 -8.62 1.02
N LEU A 73 6.63 -7.31 0.83
CA LEU A 73 6.80 -6.67 -0.48
C LEU A 73 8.25 -6.74 -0.96
N CYS A 74 9.23 -6.53 -0.08
CA CYS A 74 10.65 -6.73 -0.40
C CYS A 74 10.95 -8.16 -0.86
N GLN A 75 10.43 -9.17 -0.15
CA GLN A 75 10.60 -10.58 -0.55
C GLN A 75 9.97 -10.87 -1.92
N MET A 76 8.82 -10.28 -2.24
CA MET A 76 8.23 -10.40 -3.58
C MET A 76 9.15 -9.83 -4.66
N SER A 77 9.81 -8.70 -4.40
CA SER A 77 10.76 -8.08 -5.34
C SER A 77 12.05 -8.92 -5.46
N GLU A 78 12.58 -9.39 -4.34
CA GLU A 78 13.81 -10.19 -4.28
C GLU A 78 13.67 -11.58 -4.91
N ALA A 79 12.45 -12.12 -5.00
CA ALA A 79 12.18 -13.36 -5.71
C ALA A 79 12.54 -13.28 -7.21
N GLY A 80 12.61 -12.08 -7.79
CA GLY A 80 12.95 -11.86 -9.19
C GLY A 80 11.90 -12.41 -10.16
N ASP A 81 10.70 -12.71 -9.69
CA ASP A 81 9.59 -13.22 -10.50
C ASP A 81 8.69 -12.06 -10.96
N GLU A 82 8.92 -11.60 -12.19
CA GLU A 82 8.10 -10.57 -12.85
C GLU A 82 6.61 -10.98 -12.91
N GLY A 83 6.29 -12.28 -12.88
CA GLY A 83 4.92 -12.77 -12.86
C GLY A 83 4.12 -12.32 -11.64
N LEU A 84 4.79 -11.98 -10.53
CA LEU A 84 4.17 -11.43 -9.33
C LEU A 84 3.66 -10.00 -9.52
N TRP A 85 4.18 -9.25 -10.49
CA TRP A 85 3.95 -7.82 -10.67
C TRP A 85 2.97 -7.55 -11.81
N THR A 86 1.88 -8.31 -11.83
CA THR A 86 0.85 -8.24 -12.87
C THR A 86 -0.54 -8.13 -12.27
N ASP A 87 -1.48 -7.52 -13.02
CA ASP A 87 -2.91 -7.51 -12.67
C ASP A 87 -3.48 -8.91 -12.42
N ASN A 88 -2.99 -9.92 -13.15
CA ASN A 88 -3.39 -11.31 -12.93
C ASN A 88 -2.90 -11.83 -11.56
N ALA A 89 -1.68 -11.48 -11.17
CA ALA A 89 -1.15 -11.85 -9.87
C ALA A 89 -1.87 -11.13 -8.73
N VAL A 90 -2.23 -9.85 -8.89
CA VAL A 90 -3.06 -9.12 -7.91
C VAL A 90 -4.35 -9.89 -7.62
N ARG A 91 -5.00 -10.42 -8.66
CA ARG A 91 -6.23 -11.22 -8.54
C ARG A 91 -6.01 -12.58 -7.90
N ASN A 92 -5.02 -13.32 -8.39
CA ASN A 92 -4.99 -14.77 -8.21
C ASN A 92 -3.80 -15.28 -7.39
N HIS A 93 -2.72 -14.51 -7.27
CA HIS A 93 -1.49 -14.99 -6.67
C HIS A 93 -1.55 -14.97 -5.12
N PRO A 94 -1.12 -16.04 -4.43
CA PRO A 94 -1.08 -16.08 -2.97
C PRO A 94 -0.27 -14.95 -2.34
N SER A 95 0.80 -14.48 -2.99
CA SER A 95 1.61 -13.36 -2.48
C SER A 95 0.77 -12.09 -2.29
N TRP A 96 -0.10 -11.77 -3.24
CA TRP A 96 -1.01 -10.62 -3.13
C TRP A 96 -2.12 -10.83 -2.10
N ARG A 97 -2.51 -12.08 -1.82
CA ARG A 97 -3.34 -12.38 -0.64
C ARG A 97 -2.59 -12.09 0.65
N GLY A 98 -1.30 -12.41 0.71
CA GLY A 98 -0.42 -12.06 1.84
C GLY A 98 -0.34 -10.55 2.07
N VAL A 99 -0.12 -9.79 0.99
CA VAL A 99 -0.15 -8.31 1.01
C VAL A 99 -1.44 -7.79 1.64
N ARG A 100 -2.60 -8.25 1.17
CA ARG A 100 -3.92 -7.81 1.69
C ARG A 100 -4.08 -8.10 3.18
N LEU A 101 -3.67 -9.28 3.63
CA LEU A 101 -3.76 -9.67 5.04
C LEU A 101 -2.86 -8.81 5.93
N LEU A 102 -1.62 -8.57 5.51
CA LEU A 102 -0.66 -7.75 6.25
C LEU A 102 -1.07 -6.27 6.27
N ALA A 103 -1.53 -5.73 5.14
CA ALA A 103 -2.07 -4.37 5.08
C ALA A 103 -3.31 -4.20 5.97
N THR A 104 -4.21 -5.19 6.01
CA THR A 104 -5.34 -5.19 6.96
C THR A 104 -4.87 -5.15 8.41
N ALA A 105 -3.80 -5.88 8.75
CA ALA A 105 -3.22 -5.87 10.09
C ALA A 105 -2.61 -4.51 10.44
N VAL A 106 -1.99 -3.81 9.47
CA VAL A 106 -1.52 -2.43 9.66
C VAL A 106 -2.69 -1.50 9.96
N LEU A 107 -3.77 -1.54 9.15
CA LEU A 107 -4.96 -0.70 9.41
C LEU A 107 -5.51 -0.92 10.83
N ALA A 108 -5.57 -2.17 11.28
CA ALA A 108 -6.03 -2.52 12.62
C ALA A 108 -5.07 -2.03 13.71
N ALA A 109 -3.76 -2.20 13.54
CA ALA A 109 -2.74 -1.77 14.52
C ALA A 109 -2.72 -0.25 14.71
N PHE A 110 -3.00 0.50 13.64
CA PHE A 110 -3.09 1.95 13.65
C PHE A 110 -4.47 2.48 14.05
N GLU A 111 -5.46 1.60 14.25
CA GLU A 111 -6.85 1.97 14.50
C GLU A 111 -7.40 2.91 13.42
N TRP A 112 -6.99 2.71 12.16
CA TRP A 112 -7.44 3.52 11.04
C TRP A 112 -8.74 2.96 10.46
N ASP A 113 -9.76 3.81 10.38
CA ASP A 113 -10.96 3.49 9.59
C ASP A 113 -10.60 3.36 8.10
N ALA A 114 -11.48 2.74 7.32
CA ALA A 114 -11.40 2.83 5.88
C ALA A 114 -11.58 4.29 5.43
N PRO A 115 -10.61 4.93 4.72
CA PRO A 115 -10.91 6.15 4.00
C PRO A 115 -12.01 5.88 2.97
N GLU A 116 -12.78 6.92 2.62
CA GLU A 116 -13.78 6.82 1.56
C GLU A 116 -13.07 6.33 0.26
N PRO A 117 -13.57 5.27 -0.41
CA PRO A 117 -12.90 4.68 -1.57
C PRO A 117 -13.02 5.61 -2.78
N SER A 118 -12.16 6.61 -2.81
CA SER A 118 -12.06 7.61 -3.88
C SER A 118 -10.74 7.41 -4.60
N PRO A 119 -10.74 7.22 -5.94
CA PRO A 119 -9.51 7.31 -6.72
C PRO A 119 -8.87 8.69 -6.49
N ARG A 120 -7.58 8.72 -6.12
CA ARG A 120 -6.83 9.96 -6.02
C ARG A 120 -6.36 10.40 -7.40
N GLN A 121 -7.16 11.25 -8.04
CA GLN A 121 -6.90 11.77 -9.39
C GLN A 121 -5.82 12.86 -9.44
N ASP A 122 -5.42 13.38 -8.29
CA ASP A 122 -4.45 14.46 -8.09
C ASP A 122 -2.99 13.98 -8.09
N VAL A 123 -2.76 12.67 -7.98
CA VAL A 123 -1.41 12.08 -7.90
C VAL A 123 -0.86 11.65 -9.27
N TYR A 124 -1.74 11.30 -10.23
CA TYR A 124 -1.34 10.70 -11.51
C TYR A 124 -1.67 11.58 -12.71
N VAL A 125 -0.63 12.15 -13.33
CA VAL A 125 -0.77 12.91 -14.58
C VAL A 125 -0.49 11.98 -15.77
N PRO A 126 -1.42 11.83 -16.73
CA PRO A 126 -1.13 11.10 -17.97
C PRO A 126 0.04 11.76 -18.70
N ALA A 127 1.00 10.98 -19.19
CA ALA A 127 1.99 11.51 -20.12
C ALA A 127 1.25 12.11 -21.32
N ALA A 128 1.42 13.41 -21.58
CA ALA A 128 0.80 14.07 -22.72
C ALA A 128 1.23 13.33 -24.00
N SER A 129 0.26 12.74 -24.70
CA SER A 129 0.51 12.17 -26.02
C SER A 129 0.82 13.33 -26.96
N GLY A 130 2.09 13.48 -27.31
CA GLY A 130 2.58 14.35 -28.40
C GLY A 130 2.69 13.58 -29.70
#